data_AF-A0A1J3IU01-F1
#
_entry.id   AF-A0A1J3IU01-F1
#
_cell.length_a   1.000
_cell.length_b   1.000
_cell.length_c   1.000
_cell.angle_alpha   90.00
_cell.angle_beta   90.00
_cell.angle_gamma   90.00
#
_symmetry.space_group_name_H-M   'P 1'
#
loop_
_entity.id
_entity.type
_entity.pdbx_description
1 polymer ?
#
loop_
_entity_poly.entity_id
_entity_poly.type
_entity_poly.pdbx_seq_one_letter_code
_entity_poly.pdbx_strand_id
1 'polypeptide(L)'
;IDMSRLYEGLEPNKQYRLVSMVGCGPCVEDEEEEYMCLAYKKNRWVRFRRGASGKEVVGNWTNVVKFCGERKFRLKILFYEAFSK
;
A
#
# COMPACT_ATOMS: atom_id res chain seq x y z
N ILE A 1 4.14 12.96 3.58
CA ILE A 1 5.02 13.00 4.76
C ILE A 1 6.28 13.72 4.39
N ASP A 2 6.75 14.59 5.28
CA ASP A 2 8.05 15.25 5.16
C ASP A 2 9.12 14.35 5.80
N MET A 3 9.89 13.65 4.96
CA MET A 3 10.87 12.66 5.45
C MET A 3 12.13 13.29 6.04
N SER A 4 12.42 14.57 5.74
CA SER A 4 13.58 15.26 6.32
C SER A 4 13.45 15.48 7.83
N ARG A 5 12.23 15.35 8.37
CA ARG A 5 11.98 15.37 9.82
C ARG A 5 12.41 14.09 10.52
N LEU A 6 12.71 13.04 9.78
CA LEU A 6 13.08 11.72 10.28
C LEU A 6 14.53 11.36 9.98
N TYR A 7 15.07 11.83 8.85
CA TYR A 7 16.41 11.47 8.39
C TYR A 7 17.22 12.70 7.98
N GLU A 8 18.48 12.72 8.40
CA GLU A 8 19.46 13.73 7.99
C GLU A 8 19.85 13.55 6.51
N GLY A 9 20.26 14.65 5.86
CA GLY A 9 20.73 14.64 4.47
C GLY A 9 19.63 14.63 3.40
N LEU A 10 18.35 14.64 3.79
CA LEU A 10 17.22 14.80 2.87
C LEU A 10 16.84 16.27 2.65
N GLU A 11 16.35 16.58 1.46
CA GLU A 11 15.85 17.91 1.10
C GLU A 11 14.67 18.32 2.02
N PRO A 12 14.77 19.44 2.76
CA PRO A 12 13.71 19.88 3.66
C PRO A 12 12.40 20.20 2.95
N ASN A 13 11.27 19.96 3.63
CA ASN A 13 9.92 20.25 3.15
C ASN A 13 9.49 19.45 1.90
N LYS A 14 10.32 18.51 1.44
CA LYS A 14 9.97 17.63 0.32
C LYS A 14 8.88 16.66 0.76
N GLN A 15 7.71 16.80 0.16
CA GLN A 15 6.57 15.93 0.48
C GLN A 15 6.70 14.61 -0.26
N TYR A 16 6.38 13.53 0.45
CA TYR A 16 6.28 12.20 -0.13
C TYR A 16 4.85 11.67 0.01
N ARG A 17 4.33 11.05 -1.05
CA ARG A 17 3.03 10.38 -1.05
C ARG A 17 3.19 8.87 -1.05
N LEU A 18 2.31 8.18 -0.31
CA LEU A 18 2.26 6.72 -0.33
C LEU A 18 1.71 6.27 -1.70
N VAL A 19 2.43 5.36 -2.36
CA VAL A 19 2.06 4.87 -3.70
C VAL A 19 1.92 3.37 -3.81
N SER A 20 2.52 2.64 -2.89
CA SER A 20 2.33 1.20 -2.80
C SER A 20 2.58 0.72 -1.38
N MET A 21 2.00 -0.42 -1.04
CA MET A 21 2.24 -1.12 0.21
C MET A 21 2.21 -2.61 -0.02
N VAL A 22 3.09 -3.31 0.67
CA VAL A 22 3.15 -4.77 0.71
C VAL A 22 2.92 -5.19 2.14
N GLY A 23 2.12 -6.23 2.31
CA GLY A 23 1.82 -6.81 3.59
C GLY A 23 1.38 -8.25 3.44
N CYS A 24 1.04 -8.86 4.57
CA CYS A 24 0.47 -10.20 4.61
C CYS A 24 -0.81 -10.23 5.43
N GLY A 25 -1.70 -11.15 5.08
CA GLY A 25 -2.92 -11.43 5.83
C GLY A 25 -3.37 -12.87 5.60
N PRO A 26 -4.38 -13.35 6.33
CA PRO A 26 -4.92 -14.69 6.12
C PRO A 26 -5.39 -14.85 4.66
N CYS A 27 -4.98 -15.95 4.02
CA CYS A 27 -5.61 -16.42 2.80
C CYS A 27 -7.10 -16.71 3.08
N VAL A 28 -7.97 -16.44 2.09
CA VAL A 28 -9.40 -16.81 2.19
C VAL A 28 -9.59 -18.27 1.77
N GLU A 29 -8.66 -18.80 0.98
CA GLU A 29 -8.73 -20.12 0.37
C GLU A 29 -7.97 -21.18 1.19
N ASP A 30 -6.88 -20.79 1.86
CA ASP A 30 -6.01 -21.68 2.64
C ASP A 30 -5.72 -21.05 4.02
N GLU A 31 -5.27 -21.82 5.02
CA GLU A 31 -4.90 -21.30 6.34
C GLU A 31 -3.54 -20.57 6.36
N GLU A 32 -2.88 -20.44 5.21
CA GLU A 32 -1.58 -19.78 5.08
C GLU A 32 -1.69 -18.25 4.96
N GLU A 33 -0.60 -17.55 5.27
CA GLU A 33 -0.53 -16.11 5.07
C GLU A 33 -0.24 -15.76 3.61
N GLU A 34 -1.17 -15.04 2.95
CA GLU A 34 -0.93 -14.49 1.63
C GLU A 34 -0.18 -13.18 1.74
N TYR A 35 0.94 -13.06 1.01
CA TYR A 35 1.51 -11.76 0.71
C TYR A 35 0.75 -11.11 -0.45
N MET A 36 0.35 -9.86 -0.26
CA MET A 36 -0.32 -9.09 -1.31
C MET A 36 0.22 -7.66 -1.38
N CYS A 37 0.11 -7.08 -2.57
CA CYS A 37 0.54 -5.73 -2.87
C CYS A 37 -0.68 -4.86 -3.17
N LEU A 38 -0.76 -3.69 -2.56
CA LEU A 38 -1.73 -2.65 -2.87
C LEU A 38 -0.97 -1.48 -3.48
N ALA A 39 -1.33 -1.05 -4.69
CA ALA A 39 -0.70 0.09 -5.34
C ALA A 39 -1.74 1.15 -5.73
N TYR A 40 -1.35 2.41 -5.68
CA TYR A 40 -2.14 3.53 -6.14
C TYR A 40 -1.87 3.78 -7.62
N LYS A 41 -2.88 3.55 -8.47
CA LYS A 41 -2.78 3.69 -9.93
C LYS A 41 -4.03 4.34 -10.50
N LYS A 42 -3.85 5.33 -11.38
CA LYS A 42 -4.97 6.03 -12.07
C LYS A 42 -6.06 6.50 -11.07
N ASN A 43 -5.64 7.17 -9.99
CA ASN A 43 -6.50 7.69 -8.93
C ASN A 43 -7.29 6.65 -8.11
N ARG A 44 -6.86 5.38 -8.11
CA ARG A 44 -7.49 4.31 -7.33
C ARG A 44 -6.45 3.34 -6.78
N TRP A 45 -6.76 2.73 -5.65
CA TRP A 45 -5.99 1.63 -5.09
C TRP A 45 -6.41 0.31 -5.74
N VAL A 46 -5.41 -0.48 -6.11
CA VAL A 46 -5.58 -1.80 -6.71
C VAL A 46 -4.76 -2.83 -5.94
N ARG A 47 -5.34 -4.02 -5.74
CA ARG A 47 -4.65 -5.18 -5.19
C ARG A 47 -4.09 -6.04 -6.32
N PHE A 48 -2.88 -6.52 -6.09
CA PHE A 48 -2.23 -7.58 -6.87
C PHE A 48 -2.11 -8.83 -5.99
N ARG A 49 -2.59 -9.96 -6.50
CA ARG A 49 -2.42 -11.29 -5.90
C ARG A 49 -1.33 -12.06 -6.62
N ARG A 50 -0.71 -13.02 -5.92
CA ARG A 50 0.24 -13.95 -6.55
C ARG A 50 -0.52 -14.82 -7.55
N GLY A 51 0.00 -14.97 -8.78
CA GLY A 51 -0.57 -15.87 -9.80
C GLY A 51 -1.84 -15.38 -10.53
N ALA A 52 -2.49 -14.30 -10.09
CA ALA A 52 -3.66 -13.76 -10.77
C ALA A 52 -3.27 -12.70 -11.81
N SER A 53 -3.75 -12.86 -13.05
CA SER A 53 -3.76 -11.78 -14.06
C SER A 53 -4.73 -10.64 -13.71
N GLY A 54 -5.62 -10.87 -12.73
CA GLY A 54 -6.65 -9.95 -12.28
C GLY A 54 -6.13 -8.90 -11.28
N LYS A 55 -6.36 -7.63 -11.61
CA LYS A 55 -6.24 -6.51 -10.65
C LYS A 55 -7.58 -6.34 -9.96
N GLU A 56 -7.62 -6.47 -8.64
CA GLU A 56 -8.82 -6.18 -7.85
C GLU A 56 -8.81 -4.69 -7.50
N VAL A 57 -9.82 -3.93 -7.97
CA VAL A 57 -9.95 -2.52 -7.62
C VAL A 57 -10.46 -2.41 -6.18
N VAL A 58 -9.62 -1.89 -5.28
CA VAL A 58 -9.99 -1.66 -3.88
C VAL A 58 -10.75 -0.33 -3.74
N GLY A 59 -10.34 0.72 -4.47
CA GLY A 59 -11.05 1.99 -4.51
C GLY A 59 -10.25 3.15 -3.91
N ASN A 60 -10.90 3.97 -3.08
CA ASN A 60 -10.24 5.11 -2.43
C ASN A 60 -9.54 4.71 -1.12
N TRP A 61 -8.95 5.67 -0.42
CA TRP A 61 -8.25 5.40 0.84
C TRP A 61 -9.16 4.82 1.93
N THR A 62 -10.41 5.29 2.04
CA THR A 62 -11.39 4.74 2.98
C THR A 62 -11.67 3.26 2.70
N ASN A 63 -11.75 2.87 1.41
CA ASN A 63 -11.88 1.47 1.04
C ASN A 63 -10.64 0.66 1.42
N VAL A 64 -9.42 1.21 1.27
CA VAL A 64 -8.18 0.54 1.68
C VAL A 64 -8.16 0.26 3.17
N VAL A 65 -8.50 1.26 4.01
CA VAL A 65 -8.53 1.09 5.47
C VAL A 65 -9.50 -0.01 5.86
N LYS A 66 -10.71 -0.01 5.27
CA LYS A 66 -11.72 -1.04 5.51
C LYS A 66 -11.22 -2.42 5.07
N PHE A 67 -10.68 -2.52 3.85
CA PHE A 67 -10.12 -3.75 3.29
C PHE A 67 -9.02 -4.34 4.20
N CYS A 68 -8.09 -3.50 4.67
CA CYS A 68 -7.02 -3.95 5.55
C CYS A 68 -7.53 -4.43 6.91
N GLY A 69 -8.51 -3.74 7.49
CA GLY A 69 -9.13 -4.13 8.76
C GLY A 69 -9.86 -5.48 8.67
N GLU A 70 -10.74 -5.62 7.67
CA GLU A 70 -11.54 -6.83 7.46
C GLU A 70 -10.68 -8.07 7.21
N ARG A 71 -9.59 -7.91 6.45
CA ARG A 71 -8.66 -9.00 6.14
C ARG A 71 -7.52 -9.15 7.14
N LYS A 72 -7.55 -8.45 8.27
CA LYS A 72 -6.45 -8.44 9.27
C LYS A 72 -5.08 -8.26 8.60
N PHE A 73 -5.03 -7.39 7.58
CA PHE A 73 -3.86 -7.18 6.74
C PHE A 73 -2.78 -6.44 7.52
N ARG A 74 -1.59 -7.03 7.61
CA ARG A 74 -0.43 -6.50 8.33
C ARG A 74 0.57 -5.94 7.33
N LEU A 75 0.72 -4.63 7.36
CA LEU A 75 1.69 -3.92 6.53
C LEU A 75 3.11 -4.33 6.91
N LYS A 76 3.96 -4.52 5.89
CA LYS A 76 5.37 -4.91 6.06
C LYS A 76 6.31 -3.91 5.38
N ILE A 77 5.94 -3.44 4.19
CA ILE A 77 6.75 -2.52 3.39
C ILE A 77 5.85 -1.42 2.83
N LEU A 78 6.30 -0.18 2.92
CA LEU A 78 5.59 0.99 2.39
C LEU A 78 6.47 1.68 1.36
N PHE A 79 5.91 1.96 0.19
CA PHE A 79 6.58 2.68 -0.89
C PHE A 79 6.03 4.09 -0.97
N TYR A 80 6.94 5.04 -0.89
CA TYR A 80 6.65 6.46 -1.01
C TYR A 80 7.40 7.02 -2.20
N GLU A 81 6.77 7.95 -2.92
CA GLU A 81 7.44 8.71 -3.96
C GLU A 81 7.40 10.20 -3.64
N ALA A 82 8.41 10.92 -4.12
CA ALA A 82 8.45 12.36 -4.01
C ALA A 82 7.26 12.96 -4.75
N PHE A 83 6.53 13.82 -4.07
CA PHE A 83 5.37 14.52 -4.59
C PHE A 83 5.82 15.91 -5.07
N SER A 84 5.87 16.08 -6.39
CA SER A 84 5.94 17.38 -7.04
C SER A 84 4.50 17.89 -7.21
N LYS A 85 4.22 19.11 -6.73
CA LYS A 85 2.97 19.81 -7.07
C LYS A 85 2.96 20.23 -8.53
#